data_AF-A0A4Q2SUH1-F1
#
_entry.id   AF-A0A4Q2SUH1-F1
#
_cell.length_a   1.000
_cell.length_b   1.000
_cell.length_c   1.000
_cell.angle_alpha   90.00
_cell.angle_beta   90.00
_cell.angle_gamma   90.00
#
_symmetry.space_group_name_H-M   'P 1'
#
loop_
_entity.id
_entity.type
_entity.pdbx_description
1 polymer ?
#
loop_
_entity_poly.entity_id
_entity_poly.type
_entity_poly.pdbx_seq_one_letter_code
_entity_poly.pdbx_strand_id
1 'polypeptide(L)'
;MTIERPEPSFRNTEVGMLRSYLDHFRGTIRLQASGLTDEQLDQTLGPSDLTLGGMLKHLAFVEDYWFSYNLLAREPSPPWDTAPWDDDADWDWHSAAGAPHAELDALLADAIVRSDACLDEALTADPELDRPVARPRDPAKGDTATVRWVLVHMVEEYARHAGHADLIRQSIDGATDV
;
A
#
# COMPACT_ATOMS: atom_id res chain seq x y z
N MET A 1 -16.30 11.14 2.01
CA MET A 1 -16.36 9.97 2.92
C MET A 1 -15.45 10.25 4.10
N THR A 2 -15.82 9.85 5.30
CA THR A 2 -14.92 9.94 6.46
C THR A 2 -13.85 8.86 6.31
N ILE A 3 -12.57 9.22 6.42
CA ILE A 3 -11.48 8.25 6.45
C ILE A 3 -11.49 7.61 7.85
N GLU A 4 -11.60 6.28 7.90
CA GLU A 4 -11.54 5.53 9.15
C GLU A 4 -10.11 5.06 9.41
N ARG A 5 -9.63 5.27 10.63
CA ARG A 5 -8.41 4.64 11.17
C ARG A 5 -8.80 3.76 12.35
N PRO A 6 -9.08 2.47 12.13
CA PRO A 6 -9.43 1.57 13.22
C PRO A 6 -8.21 1.32 14.11
N GLU A 7 -8.44 1.19 15.42
CA GLU A 7 -7.41 0.76 16.37
C GLU A 7 -7.33 -0.76 16.41
N PRO A 8 -6.14 -1.37 16.29
CA PRO A 8 -5.98 -2.81 16.40
C PRO A 8 -6.43 -3.34 17.77
N SER A 9 -7.22 -4.41 17.77
CA SER A 9 -7.63 -5.09 19.02
C SER A 9 -6.42 -5.75 19.71
N PHE A 10 -6.33 -5.62 21.04
CA PHE A 10 -5.34 -6.34 21.85
C PHE A 10 -5.50 -7.88 21.83
N ARG A 11 -6.62 -8.39 21.32
CA ARG A 11 -6.91 -9.83 21.21
C ARG A 11 -7.54 -10.12 19.85
N ASN A 12 -6.86 -10.92 19.04
CA ASN A 12 -7.35 -11.35 17.73
C ASN A 12 -6.72 -12.70 17.33
N THR A 13 -7.23 -13.33 16.27
CA THR A 13 -6.52 -14.41 15.58
C THR A 13 -5.29 -13.86 14.87
N GLU A 14 -4.38 -14.72 14.39
CA GLU A 14 -3.19 -14.26 13.66
C GLU A 14 -3.57 -13.40 12.43
N VAL A 15 -4.43 -13.94 11.56
CA VAL A 15 -4.93 -13.20 10.38
C VAL A 15 -5.65 -11.92 10.79
N GLY A 16 -6.54 -12.01 11.78
CA GLY A 16 -7.29 -10.84 12.23
C GLY A 16 -6.37 -9.74 12.77
N MET A 17 -5.31 -10.10 13.49
CA MET A 17 -4.32 -9.16 14.00
C MET A 17 -3.57 -8.46 12.86
N LEU A 18 -3.07 -9.23 11.89
CA LEU A 18 -2.34 -8.70 10.73
C LEU A 18 -3.22 -7.75 9.91
N ARG A 19 -4.47 -8.13 9.64
CA ARG A 19 -5.43 -7.25 8.96
C ARG A 19 -5.72 -5.98 9.75
N SER A 20 -5.96 -6.09 11.06
CA SER A 20 -6.24 -4.91 11.88
C SER A 20 -5.09 -3.89 11.88
N TYR A 21 -3.83 -4.35 11.94
CA TYR A 21 -2.68 -3.45 11.82
C TYR A 21 -2.54 -2.87 10.41
N LEU A 22 -2.78 -3.67 9.38
CA LEU A 22 -2.76 -3.20 8.00
C LEU A 22 -3.82 -2.11 7.78
N ASP A 23 -5.06 -2.33 8.24
CA ASP A 23 -6.16 -1.37 8.15
C ASP A 23 -5.87 -0.08 8.94
N HIS A 24 -5.25 -0.20 10.11
CA HIS A 24 -4.80 0.96 10.88
C HIS A 24 -3.82 1.83 10.08
N PHE A 25 -2.81 1.24 9.45
CA PHE A 25 -1.83 2.02 8.68
C PHE A 25 -2.36 2.49 7.33
N ARG A 26 -3.25 1.73 6.67
CA ARG A 26 -4.01 2.20 5.50
C ARG A 26 -4.79 3.47 5.83
N GLY A 27 -5.51 3.47 6.95
CA GLY A 27 -6.21 4.67 7.45
C GLY A 27 -5.25 5.80 7.78
N THR A 28 -4.13 5.50 8.43
CA THR A 28 -3.09 6.49 8.78
C THR A 28 -2.54 7.21 7.56
N ILE A 29 -2.09 6.48 6.53
CA ILE A 29 -1.56 7.08 5.29
C ILE A 29 -2.59 8.01 4.63
N ARG A 30 -3.84 7.55 4.53
CA ARG A 30 -4.91 8.35 3.92
C ARG A 30 -5.22 9.60 4.74
N LEU A 31 -5.20 9.50 6.07
CA LEU A 31 -5.35 10.66 6.96
C LEU A 31 -4.20 11.66 6.78
N GLN A 32 -2.97 11.19 6.70
CA GLN A 32 -1.77 12.04 6.48
C GLN A 32 -1.85 12.84 5.18
N ALA A 33 -2.43 12.27 4.12
CA ALA A 33 -2.68 12.99 2.86
C ALA A 33 -3.92 13.91 2.92
N SER A 34 -4.85 13.66 3.83
CA SER A 34 -6.14 14.34 3.86
C SER A 34 -6.04 15.83 4.19
N GLY A 35 -6.92 16.63 3.56
CA GLY A 35 -7.01 18.07 3.78
C GLY A 35 -5.87 18.91 3.17
N LEU A 36 -4.93 18.29 2.45
CA LEU A 36 -3.87 18.96 1.70
C LEU A 36 -4.33 19.31 0.27
N THR A 37 -3.74 20.37 -0.29
CA THR A 37 -3.86 20.67 -1.73
C THR A 37 -3.00 19.74 -2.57
N ASP A 38 -3.27 19.71 -3.88
CA ASP A 38 -2.47 18.94 -4.84
C ASP A 38 -0.98 19.36 -4.79
N GLU A 39 -0.70 20.66 -4.70
CA GLU A 39 0.68 21.17 -4.60
C GLU A 39 1.36 20.76 -3.29
N GLN A 40 0.61 20.65 -2.20
CA GLN A 40 1.14 20.21 -0.92
C GLN A 40 1.48 18.72 -0.93
N LEU A 41 0.70 17.88 -1.62
CA LEU A 41 1.00 16.46 -1.78
C LEU A 41 2.29 16.21 -2.56
N ASP A 42 2.69 17.13 -3.43
CA ASP A 42 3.93 17.08 -4.22
C ASP A 42 5.14 17.67 -3.48
N GLN A 43 4.97 18.19 -2.25
CA GLN A 43 6.09 18.71 -1.48
C GLN A 43 6.99 17.60 -0.97
N THR A 44 8.31 17.79 -1.15
CA THR A 44 9.34 16.87 -0.68
C THR A 44 9.94 17.32 0.65
N LEU A 45 10.53 16.38 1.39
CA LEU A 45 11.35 16.66 2.57
C LEU A 45 12.83 16.39 2.28
N GLY A 46 13.53 17.44 1.84
CA GLY A 46 14.94 17.34 1.45
C GLY A 46 15.86 16.76 2.56
N PRO A 47 16.84 15.90 2.22
CA PRO A 47 17.29 15.55 0.88
C PRO A 47 16.49 14.40 0.22
N SER A 48 15.38 13.96 0.81
CA SER A 48 14.52 12.93 0.23
C SER A 48 13.64 13.52 -0.88
N ASP A 49 13.39 12.72 -1.92
CA ASP A 49 12.45 13.04 -3.01
C ASP A 49 11.05 12.43 -2.77
N LEU A 50 10.82 11.79 -1.61
CA LEU A 50 9.51 11.24 -1.26
C LEU A 50 8.47 12.36 -1.08
N THR A 51 7.26 12.09 -1.56
CA THR A 51 6.09 12.95 -1.43
C THR A 51 4.88 12.16 -0.91
N LEU A 52 3.91 12.82 -0.31
CA LEU A 52 2.68 12.14 0.14
C LEU A 52 1.86 11.63 -1.06
N GLY A 53 1.81 12.38 -2.15
CA GLY A 53 1.15 11.96 -3.39
C GLY A 53 1.78 10.70 -3.99
N GLY A 54 3.11 10.65 -4.07
CA GLY A 54 3.86 9.46 -4.49
C GLY A 54 3.54 8.24 -3.62
N MET A 55 3.44 8.45 -2.32
CA MET A 55 3.16 7.39 -1.36
C MET A 55 1.77 6.77 -1.56
N LEU A 56 0.75 7.59 -1.86
CA LEU A 56 -0.59 7.09 -2.17
C LEU A 56 -0.57 6.17 -3.40
N LYS A 57 0.09 6.59 -4.48
CA LYS A 57 0.14 5.82 -5.73
C LYS A 57 0.97 4.55 -5.59
N HIS A 58 2.12 4.66 -4.94
CA HIS A 58 3.00 3.54 -4.64
C HIS A 58 2.27 2.46 -3.83
N LEU A 59 1.62 2.85 -2.73
CA LEU A 59 0.89 1.89 -1.90
C LEU A 59 -0.28 1.26 -2.67
N ALA A 60 -0.92 1.99 -3.58
CA ALA A 60 -1.95 1.40 -4.44
C ALA A 60 -1.38 0.33 -5.39
N PHE A 61 -0.19 0.58 -5.96
CA PHE A 61 0.51 -0.41 -6.76
C PHE A 61 0.91 -1.64 -5.92
N VAL A 62 1.50 -1.43 -4.74
CA VAL A 62 1.96 -2.49 -3.84
C VAL A 62 0.81 -3.40 -3.40
N GLU A 63 -0.36 -2.83 -3.10
CA GLU A 63 -1.59 -3.58 -2.79
C GLU A 63 -1.99 -4.53 -3.94
N ASP A 64 -2.11 -4.01 -5.16
CA ASP A 64 -2.46 -4.83 -6.33
C ASP A 64 -1.35 -5.84 -6.66
N TYR A 65 -0.08 -5.45 -6.53
CA TYR A 65 1.07 -6.30 -6.80
C TYR A 65 1.10 -7.51 -5.88
N TRP A 66 0.93 -7.33 -4.58
CA TRP A 66 1.04 -8.44 -3.63
C TRP A 66 -0.21 -9.30 -3.56
N PHE A 67 -1.41 -8.69 -3.50
CA PHE A 67 -2.64 -9.46 -3.30
C PHE A 67 -3.27 -9.97 -4.59
N SER A 68 -3.17 -9.24 -5.70
CA SER A 68 -3.73 -9.69 -6.99
C SER A 68 -2.69 -10.45 -7.81
N TYR A 69 -1.54 -9.81 -8.08
CA TYR A 69 -0.54 -10.36 -9.00
C TYR A 69 0.28 -11.51 -8.40
N ASN A 70 0.74 -11.40 -7.15
CA ASN A 70 1.54 -12.45 -6.51
C ASN A 70 0.67 -13.53 -5.87
N LEU A 71 -0.23 -13.16 -4.94
CA LEU A 71 -1.04 -14.10 -4.17
C LEU A 71 -1.96 -14.96 -5.05
N LEU A 72 -2.61 -14.36 -6.05
CA LEU A 72 -3.60 -15.02 -6.90
C LEU A 72 -3.15 -15.23 -8.36
N ALA A 73 -1.91 -14.85 -8.71
CA ALA A 73 -1.37 -14.97 -10.07
C ALA A 73 -2.23 -14.29 -11.15
N ARG A 74 -2.97 -13.23 -10.79
CA ARG A 74 -3.70 -12.41 -11.77
C ARG A 74 -2.71 -11.59 -12.58
N GLU A 75 -3.12 -11.18 -13.78
CA GLU A 75 -2.33 -10.24 -14.57
C GLU A 75 -2.57 -8.80 -14.07
N PRO A 76 -1.58 -7.90 -14.21
CA PRO A 76 -1.76 -6.50 -13.85
C PRO A 76 -2.97 -5.89 -14.59
N SER A 77 -3.63 -4.93 -13.93
CA SER A 77 -4.73 -4.15 -14.51
C SER A 77 -4.33 -2.68 -14.57
N PRO A 78 -5.05 -1.83 -15.33
CA PRO A 78 -4.76 -0.40 -15.37
C PRO A 78 -4.69 0.24 -13.98
N PRO A 79 -3.74 1.16 -13.74
CA PRO A 79 -2.76 1.67 -14.70
C PRO A 79 -1.46 0.83 -14.80
N TRP A 80 -1.34 -0.26 -14.05
CA TRP A 80 -0.10 -1.04 -13.89
C TRP A 80 0.24 -1.92 -15.10
N ASP A 81 -0.77 -2.29 -15.89
CA ASP A 81 -0.65 -3.15 -17.08
C ASP A 81 0.08 -2.50 -18.26
N THR A 82 0.11 -1.17 -18.28
CA THR A 82 0.66 -0.36 -19.37
C THR A 82 1.77 0.58 -18.91
N ALA A 83 2.14 0.50 -17.63
CA ALA A 83 3.23 1.28 -17.07
C ALA A 83 4.60 0.85 -17.66
N PRO A 84 5.51 1.81 -17.92
CA PRO A 84 6.79 1.58 -18.59
C PRO A 84 7.86 1.04 -17.63
N TRP A 85 7.57 -0.09 -16.96
CA TRP A 85 8.42 -0.64 -15.89
C TRP A 85 9.87 -0.95 -16.32
N ASP A 86 10.11 -1.23 -17.60
CA ASP A 86 11.45 -1.47 -18.13
C ASP A 86 12.30 -0.19 -18.23
N ASP A 87 11.64 0.97 -18.39
CA ASP A 87 12.29 2.27 -18.48
C ASP A 87 12.35 2.97 -17.11
N ASP A 88 11.35 2.73 -16.26
CA ASP A 88 11.22 3.32 -14.93
C ASP A 88 10.65 2.29 -13.93
N ALA A 89 11.53 1.73 -13.11
CA ALA A 89 11.16 0.73 -12.11
C ALA A 89 10.35 1.31 -10.94
N ASP A 90 10.46 2.62 -10.71
CA ASP A 90 9.76 3.36 -9.65
C ASP A 90 8.67 4.27 -10.26
N TRP A 91 8.11 3.84 -11.41
CA TRP A 91 7.11 4.62 -12.15
C TRP A 91 5.88 4.93 -11.30
N ASP A 92 5.47 4.04 -10.41
CA ASP A 92 4.38 4.26 -9.46
C ASP A 92 4.62 5.49 -8.57
N TRP A 93 5.87 5.74 -8.14
CA TRP A 93 6.25 6.97 -7.44
C TRP A 93 6.33 8.16 -8.38
N HIS A 94 7.15 8.07 -9.44
CA HIS A 94 7.44 9.21 -10.30
C HIS A 94 6.21 9.75 -11.04
N SER A 95 5.27 8.87 -11.40
CA SER A 95 4.06 9.23 -12.14
C SER A 95 2.93 9.76 -11.25
N ALA A 96 3.15 9.90 -9.94
CA ALA A 96 2.20 10.56 -9.04
C ALA A 96 2.29 12.09 -9.10
N ALA A 97 3.46 12.62 -9.49
CA ALA A 97 3.69 14.06 -9.51
C ALA A 97 2.68 14.80 -10.40
N GLY A 98 2.04 15.83 -9.86
CA GLY A 98 1.02 16.63 -10.54
C GLY A 98 -0.33 15.92 -10.75
N ALA A 99 -0.51 14.71 -10.23
CA ALA A 99 -1.82 14.04 -10.24
C ALA A 99 -2.74 14.66 -9.19
N PRO A 100 -4.05 14.82 -9.46
CA PRO A 100 -4.99 15.34 -8.48
C PRO A 100 -5.07 14.44 -7.25
N HIS A 101 -5.12 15.03 -6.06
CA HIS A 101 -5.28 14.30 -4.79
C HIS A 101 -6.45 13.31 -4.86
N ALA A 102 -7.61 13.77 -5.34
CA ALA A 102 -8.81 12.93 -5.41
C ALA A 102 -8.61 11.68 -6.27
N GLU A 103 -7.75 11.72 -7.29
CA GLU A 103 -7.41 10.56 -8.12
C GLU A 103 -6.50 9.59 -7.36
N LEU A 104 -5.47 10.11 -6.69
CA LEU A 104 -4.53 9.29 -5.92
C LEU A 104 -5.18 8.61 -4.72
N ASP A 105 -6.02 9.32 -3.97
CA ASP A 105 -6.77 8.75 -2.84
C ASP A 105 -7.78 7.70 -3.32
N ALA A 106 -8.48 7.96 -4.42
CA ALA A 106 -9.41 6.98 -5.01
C ALA A 106 -8.68 5.72 -5.50
N LEU A 107 -7.53 5.88 -6.15
CA LEU A 107 -6.71 4.77 -6.63
C LEU A 107 -6.29 3.87 -5.46
N LEU A 108 -5.81 4.45 -4.36
CA LEU A 108 -5.45 3.70 -3.16
C LEU A 108 -6.68 3.05 -2.50
N ALA A 109 -7.79 3.78 -2.35
CA ALA A 109 -9.00 3.25 -1.76
C ALA A 109 -9.54 2.04 -2.54
N ASP A 110 -9.55 2.11 -3.87
CA ASP A 110 -10.00 1.02 -4.72
C ASP A 110 -9.03 -0.17 -4.68
N ALA A 111 -7.72 0.08 -4.60
CA ALA A 111 -6.71 -0.97 -4.42
C ALA A 111 -6.88 -1.71 -3.09
N ILE A 112 -7.16 -0.99 -2.00
CA ILE A 112 -7.47 -1.59 -0.69
C ILE A 112 -8.69 -2.50 -0.80
N VAL A 113 -9.80 -2.05 -1.40
CA VAL A 113 -11.00 -2.89 -1.57
C VAL A 113 -10.70 -4.15 -2.39
N ARG A 114 -9.92 -4.04 -3.48
CA ARG A 114 -9.51 -5.20 -4.28
C ARG A 114 -8.61 -6.15 -3.50
N SER A 115 -7.66 -5.62 -2.74
CA SER A 115 -6.72 -6.40 -1.95
C SER A 115 -7.42 -7.25 -0.88
N ASP A 116 -8.41 -6.68 -0.20
CA ASP A 116 -9.22 -7.38 0.80
C ASP A 116 -10.02 -8.51 0.16
N ALA A 117 -10.65 -8.25 -0.99
CA ALA A 117 -11.37 -9.27 -1.73
C ALA A 117 -10.45 -10.42 -2.19
N CYS A 118 -9.23 -10.10 -2.63
CA CYS A 118 -8.24 -11.10 -3.02
C CYS A 118 -7.78 -11.95 -1.83
N LEU A 119 -7.54 -11.32 -0.68
CA LEU A 119 -7.16 -12.03 0.54
C LEU A 119 -8.29 -12.93 1.05
N ASP A 120 -9.53 -12.43 1.08
CA ASP A 120 -10.70 -13.20 1.52
C ASP A 120 -10.94 -14.41 0.61
N GLU A 121 -10.79 -14.25 -0.71
CA GLU A 121 -10.83 -15.35 -1.68
C GLU A 121 -9.75 -16.39 -1.40
N ALA A 122 -8.50 -15.94 -1.22
CA ALA A 122 -7.36 -16.80 -0.96
C ALA A 122 -7.52 -17.62 0.33
N LEU A 123 -7.98 -16.98 1.41
CA LEU A 123 -8.16 -17.62 2.72
C LEU A 123 -9.38 -18.54 2.77
N THR A 124 -10.43 -18.22 2.00
CA THR A 124 -11.61 -19.10 1.85
C THR A 124 -11.23 -20.38 1.10
N ALA A 125 -10.38 -20.27 0.08
CA ALA A 125 -9.91 -21.43 -0.68
C ALA A 125 -8.95 -22.31 0.13
N ASP A 126 -8.01 -21.70 0.84
CA ASP A 126 -7.06 -22.38 1.72
C ASP A 126 -6.57 -21.44 2.83
N PRO A 127 -6.93 -21.69 4.10
CA PRO A 127 -6.59 -20.82 5.23
C PRO A 127 -5.13 -20.97 5.71
N GLU A 128 -4.35 -21.93 5.19
CA GLU A 128 -2.96 -22.14 5.61
C GLU A 128 -2.07 -20.97 5.18
N LEU A 129 -1.43 -20.29 6.14
CA LEU A 129 -0.62 -19.11 5.83
C LEU A 129 0.81 -19.43 5.37
N ASP A 130 1.33 -20.63 5.65
CA ASP A 130 2.66 -21.06 5.21
C ASP A 130 2.68 -21.59 3.77
N ARG A 131 1.53 -21.65 3.11
CA ARG A 131 1.50 -22.03 1.69
C ARG A 131 2.12 -20.94 0.82
N PRO A 132 2.78 -21.30 -0.30
CA PRO A 132 3.31 -20.33 -1.23
C PRO A 132 2.20 -19.51 -1.87
N VAL A 133 2.54 -18.28 -2.28
CA VAL A 133 1.71 -17.47 -3.18
C VAL A 133 1.62 -18.14 -4.57
N ALA A 134 0.56 -17.84 -5.32
CA ALA A 134 0.31 -18.51 -6.61
C ALA A 134 1.37 -18.20 -7.68
N ARG A 135 1.99 -17.01 -7.64
CA ARG A 135 3.09 -16.64 -8.54
C ARG A 135 4.44 -16.86 -7.85
N PRO A 136 5.17 -17.94 -8.15
CA PRO A 136 6.47 -18.18 -7.54
C PRO A 136 7.51 -17.18 -8.03
N ARG A 137 8.43 -16.77 -7.14
CA ARG A 137 9.64 -16.05 -7.53
C ARG A 137 10.53 -17.00 -8.31
N ASP A 138 11.30 -16.47 -9.28
CA ASP A 138 12.34 -17.25 -9.95
C ASP A 138 13.27 -17.85 -8.87
N PRO A 139 13.43 -19.20 -8.82
CA PRO A 139 14.29 -19.85 -7.84
C PRO A 139 15.74 -19.36 -7.86
N ALA A 140 16.24 -18.85 -8.99
CA ALA A 140 17.56 -18.23 -9.08
C ALA A 140 17.63 -16.86 -8.39
N LYS A 141 16.48 -16.23 -8.12
CA LYS A 141 16.31 -14.94 -7.46
C LYS A 141 15.83 -15.04 -6.02
N GLY A 142 15.71 -16.24 -5.46
CA GLY A 142 15.35 -16.50 -4.06
C GLY A 142 14.12 -17.38 -3.88
N ASP A 143 13.68 -17.49 -2.63
CA ASP A 143 12.53 -18.30 -2.24
C ASP A 143 11.19 -17.66 -2.65
N THR A 144 10.16 -18.51 -2.81
CA THR A 144 8.79 -18.04 -3.03
C THR A 144 8.17 -17.57 -1.71
N ALA A 145 7.55 -16.38 -1.72
CA ALA A 145 6.84 -15.86 -0.56
C ALA A 145 5.65 -16.76 -0.15
N THR A 146 5.33 -16.77 1.14
CA THR A 146 4.10 -17.38 1.66
C THR A 146 3.02 -16.33 1.88
N VAL A 147 1.76 -16.75 2.08
CA VAL A 147 0.67 -15.83 2.44
C VAL A 147 1.01 -15.06 3.73
N ARG A 148 1.60 -15.74 4.73
CA ARG A 148 2.08 -15.12 5.96
C ARG A 148 3.11 -14.03 5.67
N TRP A 149 4.09 -14.34 4.82
CA TRP A 149 5.14 -13.39 4.46
C TRP A 149 4.55 -12.14 3.81
N VAL A 150 3.60 -12.30 2.88
CA VAL A 150 2.91 -11.18 2.23
C VAL A 150 2.19 -10.30 3.24
N LEU A 151 1.40 -10.89 4.14
CA LEU A 151 0.67 -10.10 5.15
C LEU A 151 1.62 -9.32 6.07
N VAL A 152 2.70 -9.94 6.51
CA VAL A 152 3.72 -9.27 7.35
C VAL A 152 4.41 -8.15 6.57
N HIS A 153 4.79 -8.40 5.33
CA HIS A 153 5.43 -7.41 4.47
C HIS A 153 4.50 -6.22 4.20
N MET A 154 3.20 -6.44 3.95
CA MET A 154 2.25 -5.34 3.76
C MET A 154 2.12 -4.47 5.00
N VAL A 155 2.05 -5.06 6.20
CA VAL A 155 2.07 -4.28 7.46
C VAL A 155 3.36 -3.47 7.59
N GLU A 156 4.50 -4.09 7.28
CA GLU A 156 5.82 -3.47 7.35
C GLU A 156 5.96 -2.30 6.37
N GLU A 157 5.54 -2.48 5.12
CA GLU A 157 5.62 -1.47 4.07
C GLU A 157 4.80 -0.24 4.43
N TYR A 158 3.56 -0.45 4.90
CA TYR A 158 2.71 0.63 5.37
C TYR A 158 3.25 1.32 6.63
N ALA A 159 3.75 0.56 7.61
CA ALA A 159 4.31 1.13 8.84
C ALA A 159 5.55 1.98 8.59
N ARG A 160 6.44 1.54 7.69
CA ARG A 160 7.60 2.30 7.24
C ARG A 160 7.18 3.62 6.61
N HIS A 161 6.24 3.57 5.67
CA HIS A 161 5.76 4.76 4.97
C HIS A 161 4.95 5.70 5.86
N ALA A 162 4.21 5.19 6.85
CA ALA A 162 3.54 6.03 7.84
C ALA A 162 4.54 6.90 8.62
N GLY A 163 5.68 6.34 9.02
CA GLY A 163 6.75 7.12 9.68
C GLY A 163 7.37 8.18 8.77
N HIS A 164 7.49 7.91 7.45
CA HIS A 164 7.90 8.93 6.49
C HIS A 164 6.83 10.02 6.32
N ALA A 165 5.56 9.62 6.26
CA ALA A 165 4.42 10.51 6.10
C ALA A 165 4.33 11.52 7.25
N ASP A 166 4.57 11.09 8.50
CA ASP A 166 4.59 11.99 9.66
C ASP A 166 5.55 13.18 9.48
N LEU A 167 6.79 12.89 9.06
CA LEU A 167 7.81 13.92 8.88
C LEU A 167 7.50 14.84 7.69
N ILE A 168 7.01 14.27 6.59
CA ILE A 168 6.62 15.05 5.42
C ILE A 168 5.43 15.95 5.76
N ARG A 169 4.37 15.40 6.37
CA ARG A 169 3.18 16.16 6.77
C ARG A 169 3.54 17.30 7.71
N GLN A 170 4.33 17.02 8.75
CA GLN A 170 4.78 18.05 9.68
C GLN A 170 5.57 19.16 8.96
N SER A 171 6.35 18.84 7.93
CA SER A 171 7.09 19.85 7.16
C SER A 171 6.20 20.75 6.30
N ILE A 172 5.03 20.26 5.90
CA ILE A 172 4.07 20.96 5.03
C ILE A 172 3.26 22.01 5.80
N ASP A 173 2.65 21.61 6.92
CA ASP A 173 1.71 22.46 7.66
C ASP A 173 1.89 22.45 9.19
N GLY A 174 2.89 21.72 9.69
CA GLY A 174 3.16 21.59 11.12
C GLY A 174 2.24 20.63 11.87
N ALA A 175 1.34 19.91 11.18
CA ALA A 175 0.46 18.93 11.82
C ALA A 175 1.26 17.73 12.37
N THR A 176 0.77 17.19 13.48
CA THR A 176 1.30 15.99 14.14
C THR A 176 0.13 15.09 14.56
N ASP A 177 0.34 13.77 14.60
CA ASP A 177 -0.66 12.78 15.00
C ASP A 177 -1.95 12.81 14.17
N VAL A 178 -1.84 13.09 12.86
CA VAL A 178 -2.97 13.07 11.91
C VAL A 178 -3.53 11.65 11.78
#